data_AF-A0AAP0R9N8-F1
#
_entry.id   AF-A0AAP0R9N8-F1
#
_cell.length_a   1.000
_cell.length_b   1.000
_cell.length_c   1.000
_cell.angle_alpha   90.00
_cell.angle_beta   90.00
_cell.angle_gamma   90.00
#
_symmetry.space_group_name_H-M   'P 1'
#
loop_
_entity.id
_entity.type
_entity.pdbx_description
1 polymer ?
#
loop_
_entity_poly.entity_id
_entity_poly.type
_entity_poly.pdbx_seq_one_letter_code
_entity_poly.pdbx_strand_id
1 'polypeptide(L)'
;MVDVESKLLKARMRMQQKYLNQFYMLYDDFHITKLPLLPEEVCGVEALKAFSCNFLSPYQPSIPKDTVEELERRVSTLTQQLKDAEAELEKLRKGKQKV
;
A
#
# COMPACT_ATOMS: atom_id res chain seq x y z
N MET A 1 16.93 -7.42 15.31
CA MET A 1 18.01 -6.58 14.78
C MET A 1 17.69 -6.24 13.33
N VAL A 2 16.70 -5.37 13.08
CA VAL A 2 16.28 -4.91 11.74
C VAL A 2 15.72 -3.50 11.87
N ASP A 3 16.57 -2.49 12.05
CA ASP A 3 16.13 -1.08 12.13
C ASP A 3 17.08 -0.09 11.42
N VAL A 4 18.13 -0.61 10.78
CA VAL A 4 19.09 0.22 10.01
C VAL A 4 18.64 0.45 8.56
N GLU A 5 17.63 -0.28 8.07
CA GLU A 5 17.01 -0.12 6.73
C GLU A 5 16.42 1.28 6.48
N SER A 6 16.19 2.07 7.53
CA SER A 6 15.11 3.06 7.51
C SER A 6 15.48 4.45 6.97
N LYS A 7 16.73 4.94 7.00
CA LYS A 7 17.02 6.36 6.61
C LYS A 7 17.56 6.54 5.20
N LEU A 8 18.63 5.83 4.84
CA LEU A 8 19.25 5.93 3.51
C LEU A 8 18.32 5.40 2.41
N LEU A 9 17.65 4.27 2.68
CA LEU A 9 16.67 3.70 1.74
C LEU A 9 15.50 4.66 1.52
N LYS A 10 14.95 5.25 2.59
CA LYS A 10 13.88 6.27 2.48
C LYS A 10 14.35 7.50 1.72
N ALA A 11 15.58 7.97 1.92
CA ALA A 11 16.13 9.08 1.15
C ALA A 11 16.24 8.73 -0.35
N ARG A 12 16.72 7.53 -0.67
CA ARG A 12 16.80 7.01 -2.05
C ARG A 12 15.42 6.89 -2.69
N MET A 13 14.44 6.35 -1.97
CA MET A 13 13.05 6.24 -2.43
C MET A 13 12.44 7.62 -2.71
N ARG A 14 12.66 8.60 -1.83
CA ARG A 14 12.17 9.98 -2.03
C ARG A 14 12.77 10.61 -3.29
N MET A 15 14.07 10.41 -3.51
CA MET A 15 14.75 10.88 -4.72
C MET A 15 14.17 10.21 -5.98
N GLN A 16 14.01 8.89 -5.97
CA GLN A 16 13.41 8.14 -7.09
C GLN A 16 11.97 8.60 -7.36
N GLN A 17 11.17 8.86 -6.32
CA GLN A 17 9.80 9.34 -6.47
C GLN A 17 9.74 10.72 -7.15
N LYS A 18 10.68 11.63 -6.83
CA LYS A 18 10.76 12.93 -7.49
C LYS A 18 10.97 12.78 -9.00
N TYR A 19 11.90 11.92 -9.43
CA TYR A 19 12.16 11.67 -10.85
C TYR A 19 11.00 10.94 -11.54
N LEU A 20 10.36 9.98 -10.86
CA LEU A 20 9.16 9.32 -11.38
C LEU A 20 8.05 10.32 -11.69
N ASN A 21 7.80 11.29 -10.80
CA ASN A 21 6.79 12.32 -11.05
C ASN A 21 7.15 13.17 -12.27
N GLN A 22 8.43 13.48 -12.47
CA GLN A 22 8.89 14.19 -13.66
C GLN A 22 8.68 13.35 -14.93
N PHE A 23 8.94 12.04 -14.90
CA PHE A 23 8.68 11.17 -16.05
C PHE A 23 7.21 11.13 -16.44
N TYR A 24 6.29 11.13 -15.47
CA TYR A 24 4.86 11.18 -15.77
C TYR A 24 4.41 12.50 -16.41
N MET A 25 5.13 13.60 -16.18
CA MET A 25 4.86 14.87 -16.85
C MET A 25 5.50 14.97 -18.24
N LEU A 26 6.64 14.32 -18.44
CA LEU A 26 7.42 14.39 -19.68
C LEU A 26 6.97 13.38 -20.74
N TYR A 27 6.41 12.25 -20.30
CA TYR A 27 6.05 11.11 -21.12
C TYR A 27 4.61 10.69 -20.82
N ASP A 28 3.67 11.62 -20.94
CA ASP A 28 2.23 11.40 -20.68
C ASP A 28 1.56 10.53 -21.75
N ASP A 29 2.20 10.40 -22.91
CA ASP A 29 1.81 9.56 -24.05
C ASP A 29 2.46 8.16 -24.08
N PHE A 30 3.34 7.84 -23.12
CA PHE A 30 4.02 6.54 -23.03
C PHE A 30 3.49 5.64 -21.90
N HIS A 31 3.58 4.33 -22.12
CA HIS A 31 3.32 3.36 -21.07
C HIS A 31 4.52 3.18 -20.14
N ILE A 32 4.54 3.92 -19.04
CA ILE A 32 5.61 3.84 -18.03
C ILE A 32 5.39 2.62 -17.12
N THR A 33 6.20 1.58 -17.31
CA THR A 33 6.23 0.38 -16.45
C THR A 33 7.24 0.55 -15.33
N LYS A 34 6.82 0.35 -14.07
CA LYS A 34 7.69 0.38 -12.89
C LYS A 34 8.14 -1.02 -12.53
N LEU A 35 9.44 -1.27 -12.53
CA LEU A 35 10.02 -2.54 -12.12
C LEU A 35 10.62 -2.44 -10.72
N PRO A 36 10.45 -3.47 -9.87
CA PRO A 36 11.05 -3.50 -8.55
C PRO A 36 12.56 -3.71 -8.62
N LEU A 37 13.28 -3.13 -7.67
CA LEU A 37 14.68 -3.48 -7.42
C LEU A 37 14.70 -4.80 -6.64
N LEU A 38 15.25 -5.85 -7.25
CA LEU A 38 15.42 -7.15 -6.59
C LEU A 38 16.70 -7.15 -5.74
N PRO A 39 16.72 -7.92 -4.63
CA PRO A 39 17.90 -8.04 -3.77
C PRO A 39 19.04 -8.83 -4.43
N GLU A 40 18.72 -9.69 -5.38
CA GLU A 40 19.66 -10.55 -6.10
C GLU A 40 19.72 -10.16 -7.59
N GLU A 41 20.83 -10.50 -8.23
CA GLU A 41 21.02 -10.28 -9.66
C GLU A 41 20.17 -11.25 -10.48
N VAL A 42 19.49 -10.73 -11.51
CA VAL A 42 18.66 -11.55 -12.40
C VAL A 42 19.51 -12.15 -13.50
N CYS A 43 20.08 -13.32 -13.24
CA CYS A 43 20.93 -14.06 -14.19
C CYS A 43 20.38 -15.45 -14.46
N GLY A 44 20.44 -15.89 -15.72
CA GLY A 44 19.94 -17.20 -16.15
C GLY A 44 18.47 -17.20 -16.60
N VAL A 45 18.09 -18.22 -17.37
CA VAL A 45 16.79 -18.28 -18.07
C VAL A 45 15.61 -18.31 -17.10
N GLU A 46 15.76 -18.99 -15.96
CA GLU A 46 14.68 -19.12 -14.97
C GLU A 46 14.43 -17.80 -14.23
N ALA A 47 15.50 -17.13 -13.78
CA ALA A 47 15.41 -15.82 -13.13
C ALA A 47 14.82 -14.76 -14.08
N LEU A 48 15.22 -14.78 -15.35
CA LEU A 48 14.65 -13.89 -16.38
C LEU A 48 13.16 -14.14 -16.60
N LYS A 49 12.73 -15.42 -16.65
CA LYS A 49 11.31 -15.77 -16.76
C LYS A 49 10.53 -15.28 -15.54
N ALA A 50 11.05 -15.46 -14.32
CA ALA A 50 10.41 -14.95 -13.11
C ALA A 50 10.33 -13.42 -13.10
N PHE A 51 11.39 -12.73 -13.52
CA PHE A 51 11.41 -11.27 -13.59
C PHE A 51 10.46 -10.72 -14.66
N SER A 52 10.28 -11.44 -15.77
CA SER A 52 9.39 -11.05 -16.87
C SER A 52 7.93 -10.85 -16.43
N CYS A 53 7.48 -11.57 -15.40
CA CYS A 53 6.14 -11.41 -14.83
C CYS A 53 5.89 -9.98 -14.31
N ASN A 54 6.92 -9.28 -13.83
CA ASN A 54 6.82 -7.90 -13.33
C ASN A 54 6.58 -6.86 -14.45
N PHE A 55 6.77 -7.23 -15.71
CA PHE A 55 6.44 -6.36 -16.85
C PHE A 55 4.96 -6.44 -17.24
N LEU A 56 4.33 -7.60 -17.01
CA LEU A 56 2.94 -7.85 -17.39
C LEU A 56 1.96 -7.43 -16.30
N SER A 57 2.34 -7.66 -15.04
CA SER A 57 1.55 -7.28 -13.87
C SER A 57 2.24 -6.12 -13.16
N PRO A 58 1.55 -4.97 -12.97
CA PRO A 58 2.10 -3.86 -12.21
C PRO A 58 2.56 -4.34 -10.84
N TYR A 59 3.85 -4.15 -10.54
CA TYR A 59 4.38 -4.48 -9.23
C TYR A 59 3.58 -3.73 -8.16
N GLN A 60 2.91 -4.49 -7.30
CA GLN A 60 2.25 -3.98 -6.12
C GLN A 60 3.32 -3.94 -5.03
N PRO A 61 3.95 -2.77 -4.74
CA PRO A 61 4.76 -2.68 -3.55
C PRO A 61 3.86 -3.10 -2.38
N SER A 62 4.32 -4.06 -1.60
CA SER A 62 3.90 -4.19 -0.20
C SER A 62 4.37 -2.93 0.51
N ILE A 63 3.77 -1.79 0.18
CA ILE A 63 3.82 -0.61 1.01
C ILE A 63 3.36 -1.16 2.35
N PRO A 64 4.14 -1.01 3.44
CA PRO A 64 3.54 -1.07 4.75
C PRO A 64 2.59 0.13 4.85
N LYS A 65 1.42 0.03 4.20
CA LYS A 65 0.18 0.72 4.58
C LYS A 65 -0.28 0.27 5.97
N ASP A 66 0.42 -0.75 6.48
CA ASP A 66 0.30 -1.41 7.75
C ASP A 66 1.49 -1.06 8.64
N THR A 67 1.84 0.23 8.78
CA THR A 67 2.48 0.58 10.05
C THR A 67 1.46 0.21 11.13
N VAL A 68 1.87 -0.52 12.17
CA VAL A 68 0.97 -0.97 13.25
C VAL A 68 0.06 0.17 13.71
N GLU A 69 0.62 1.38 13.78
CA GLU A 69 -0.06 2.64 14.13
C GLU A 69 -1.23 3.03 13.19
N GLU A 70 -1.10 2.80 11.89
CA GLU A 70 -2.16 3.12 10.91
C GLU A 70 -3.30 2.08 10.95
N LEU A 71 -2.93 0.81 11.15
CA LEU A 71 -3.88 -0.28 11.40
C LEU A 71 -4.63 -0.06 12.72
N GLU A 72 -3.94 0.28 13.80
CA GLU A 72 -4.53 0.60 15.10
C GLU A 72 -5.52 1.76 14.99
N ARG A 73 -5.15 2.82 14.27
CA ARG A 73 -6.04 3.97 14.02
C ARG A 73 -7.28 3.58 13.22
N ARG A 74 -7.13 2.71 12.23
CA ARG A 74 -8.25 2.21 11.42
C ARG A 74 -9.17 1.30 12.22
N VAL A 75 -8.62 0.39 13.03
CA VAL A 75 -9.37 -0.47 13.97
C VAL A 75 -10.13 0.38 14.98
N SER A 76 -9.49 1.41 15.55
CA SER A 76 -10.16 2.35 16.47
C SER A 76 -11.34 3.06 15.80
N THR A 77 -11.17 3.54 14.57
CA THR A 77 -12.24 4.22 13.82
C THR A 77 -13.41 3.28 13.55
N LEU A 78 -13.14 2.06 13.09
CA LEU A 78 -14.18 1.06 12.81
C LEU A 78 -14.93 0.62 14.06
N THR A 79 -14.22 0.48 15.19
CA THR A 79 -14.83 0.12 16.48
C THR A 79 -15.80 1.21 16.97
N GLN A 80 -15.42 2.48 16.79
CA GLN A 80 -16.31 3.60 17.11
C GLN A 80 -17.55 3.61 16.22
N GLN A 81 -17.39 3.42 14.90
CA GLN A 81 -18.50 3.33 13.96
C GLN A 81 -19.46 2.18 14.29
N LEU A 82 -18.94 1.01 14.68
CA LEU A 82 -19.75 -0.12 15.13
C LEU A 82 -20.58 0.23 16.36
N LYS A 83 -19.95 0.84 17.37
CA LYS A 83 -20.63 1.25 18.61
C LYS A 83 -21.76 2.25 18.34
N ASP A 84 -21.52 3.20 17.44
CA ASP A 84 -22.52 4.19 17.06
C ASP A 84 -23.70 3.52 16.32
N ALA A 85 -23.41 2.61 15.38
CA ALA A 85 -24.42 1.84 14.66
C ALA A 85 -25.24 0.92 15.58
N GLU A 86 -24.60 0.26 16.55
CA GLU A 86 -25.28 -0.55 17.56
C GLU A 86 -26.23 0.28 18.44
N ALA A 87 -25.81 1.49 18.82
CA ALA A 87 -26.64 2.40 19.60
C ALA A 87 -27.87 2.88 18.79
N GLU A 88 -27.73 3.14 17.50
CA GLU A 88 -28.86 3.44 16.61
C GLU A 88 -29.80 2.24 16.45
N LEU A 89 -29.25 1.04 16.27
CA LEU A 89 -30.01 -0.20 16.16
C LEU A 89 -30.84 -0.45 17.43
N GLU A 90 -30.27 -0.23 18.61
CA GLU A 90 -30.94 -0.40 19.90
C GLU A 90 -32.07 0.63 20.10
N LYS A 91 -31.88 1.87 19.64
CA LYS A 91 -32.95 2.89 19.63
C LYS A 91 -34.13 2.46 18.74
N LEU A 92 -33.83 1.92 17.55
CA LEU A 92 -34.86 1.43 16.62
C LEU A 92 -35.56 0.17 17.14
N ARG A 93 -34.85 -0.74 17.84
CA ARG A 93 -35.44 -1.89 18.51
C ARG A 93 -36.42 -1.49 19.62
N LYS A 94 -36.01 -0.56 20.49
CA LYS A 94 -36.89 -0.02 21.55
C LYS A 94 -38.09 0.75 21.01
N GLY A 95 -37.94 1.40 19.85
CA GLY A 95 -39.03 2.07 19.15
C GLY A 95 -40.08 1.10 18.57
N LYS A 96 -39.65 -0.07 18.06
CA LYS A 96 -40.57 -1.10 17.54
C LYS A 96 -41.32 -1.88 18.62
N GLN A 97 -40.87 -1.85 19.88
CA GLN A 97 -41.46 -2.62 20.98
C GLN A 97 -42.48 -1.81 21.81
N LYS A 98 -42.73 -0.55 21.46
CA LYS A 98 -43.71 0.36 22.10
C LYS A 98 -45.01 0.54 21.29
N VAL A 99 -45.28 -0.31 20.30
CA VAL A 99 -46.56 -0.35 19.57
C VAL A 99 -47.35 -1.57 19.99
#